data_AF-A0A662KPI8-F1
#
_entry.id   AF-A0A662KPI8-F1
#
_cell.length_a   1.000
_cell.length_b   1.000
_cell.length_c   1.000
_cell.angle_alpha   90.00
_cell.angle_beta   90.00
_cell.angle_gamma   90.00
#
_symmetry.space_group_name_H-M   'P 1'
#
loop_
_entity.id
_entity.type
_entity.pdbx_description
1 polymer ?
#
loop_
_entity_poly.entity_id
_entity_poly.type
_entity_poly.pdbx_seq_one_letter_code
_entity_poly.pdbx_strand_id
1 'polypeptide(L)'
;MSKPILVFLMLALPTIALAYYVDSFYTDIKVYSDGYMKVTETIKVDFEDELHHGIYRYIPYKYRIEGKWRKIRSKIISVSDELGHKRMRKITRRGGYLYVRIGNPRKLVSGLQTYVITYKV
;
A
#
# COMPACT_ATOMS: atom_id res chain seq x y z
N MET A 1 55.05 -25.68 -24.52
CA MET A 1 54.56 -24.71 -23.51
C MET A 1 53.04 -24.63 -23.60
N SER A 2 52.33 -25.46 -22.84
CA SER A 2 50.86 -25.45 -22.75
C SER A 2 50.43 -24.38 -21.75
N LYS A 3 49.60 -23.42 -22.19
CA LYS A 3 49.00 -22.40 -21.32
C LYS A 3 47.81 -23.03 -20.57
N PRO A 4 47.68 -22.89 -19.24
CA PRO A 4 46.51 -23.37 -18.53
C PRO A 4 45.31 -22.46 -18.84
N ILE A 5 44.20 -23.06 -19.29
CA ILE A 5 42.91 -22.39 -19.45
C ILE A 5 42.26 -22.33 -18.07
N LEU A 6 42.14 -21.13 -17.52
CA LEU A 6 41.41 -20.88 -16.27
C LEU A 6 39.90 -20.94 -16.56
N VAL A 7 39.24 -22.03 -16.17
CA VAL A 7 37.78 -22.15 -16.25
C VAL A 7 37.17 -21.44 -15.04
N PHE A 8 36.53 -20.29 -15.28
CA PHE A 8 35.79 -19.57 -14.26
C PHE A 8 34.39 -20.21 -14.12
N LEU A 9 34.20 -21.02 -13.08
CA LEU A 9 32.91 -21.62 -12.74
C LEU A 9 32.03 -20.55 -12.08
N MET A 10 31.08 -19.95 -12.83
CA MET A 10 30.03 -19.11 -12.24
C MET A 10 29.06 -20.01 -11.45
N LEU A 11 29.24 -20.07 -10.13
CA LEU A 11 28.21 -20.58 -9.22
C LEU A 11 27.03 -19.61 -9.19
N ALA A 12 25.88 -20.03 -9.70
CA ALA A 12 24.62 -19.35 -9.49
C ALA A 12 24.17 -19.57 -8.04
N LEU A 13 24.46 -18.61 -7.16
CA LEU A 13 23.93 -18.58 -5.80
C LEU A 13 22.42 -18.27 -5.88
N PRO A 14 21.54 -19.03 -5.20
CA PRO A 14 20.14 -18.68 -5.13
C PRO A 14 20.01 -17.35 -4.39
N THR A 15 19.58 -16.31 -5.10
CA THR A 15 19.11 -15.06 -4.49
C THR A 15 17.80 -15.37 -3.76
N ILE A 16 17.81 -15.27 -2.44
CA ILE A 16 16.58 -15.25 -1.65
C ILE A 16 15.84 -13.97 -2.04
N ALA A 17 14.71 -14.11 -2.72
CA ALA A 17 13.81 -13.00 -2.94
C ALA A 17 13.01 -12.80 -1.65
N LEU A 18 13.44 -11.85 -0.83
CA LEU A 18 12.58 -11.29 0.21
C LEU A 18 11.51 -10.45 -0.49
N ALA A 19 10.26 -10.61 -0.07
CA ALA A 19 9.14 -9.89 -0.62
C ALA A 19 8.17 -9.59 0.52
N TYR A 20 7.98 -8.30 0.81
CA TYR A 20 6.97 -7.91 1.78
C TYR A 20 5.58 -8.43 1.38
N TYR A 21 4.75 -8.74 2.37
CA TYR A 21 3.40 -9.24 2.17
C TYR A 21 2.38 -8.53 3.05
N VAL A 22 1.10 -8.63 2.67
CA VAL A 22 -0.02 -8.13 3.46
C VAL A 22 -0.50 -9.26 4.35
N ASP A 23 -0.16 -9.20 5.64
CA ASP A 23 -0.59 -10.16 6.66
C ASP A 23 -2.12 -10.17 6.80
N SER A 24 -2.74 -8.99 6.85
CA SER A 24 -4.21 -8.89 6.90
C SER A 24 -4.75 -7.60 6.32
N PHE A 25 -5.96 -7.68 5.78
CA PHE A 25 -6.69 -6.56 5.21
C PHE A 25 -8.15 -6.64 5.68
N TYR A 26 -8.53 -5.76 6.61
CA TYR A 26 -9.89 -5.67 7.13
C TYR A 26 -10.54 -4.36 6.70
N THR A 27 -11.79 -4.43 6.24
CA THR A 27 -12.55 -3.25 5.86
C THR A 27 -13.88 -3.21 6.60
N ASP A 28 -14.05 -2.16 7.39
CA ASP A 28 -15.34 -1.79 7.99
C ASP A 28 -16.02 -0.74 7.12
N ILE A 29 -17.28 -0.97 6.76
CA ILE A 29 -18.08 -0.06 5.95
C ILE A 29 -19.36 0.27 6.70
N LYS A 30 -19.47 1.53 7.14
CA LYS A 30 -20.68 2.07 7.74
C LYS A 30 -21.46 2.91 6.72
N VAL A 31 -22.67 2.47 6.41
CA VAL A 31 -23.62 3.19 5.55
C VAL A 31 -24.47 4.12 6.41
N TYR A 32 -24.60 5.37 5.98
CA TYR A 32 -25.45 6.37 6.65
C TYR A 32 -26.76 6.57 5.88
N SER A 33 -27.79 7.07 6.57
CA SER A 33 -29.12 7.32 5.99
C SER A 33 -29.12 8.38 4.88
N ASP A 34 -28.12 9.25 4.86
CA ASP A 34 -27.91 10.28 3.82
C ASP A 34 -27.20 9.73 2.57
N GLY A 35 -26.96 8.41 2.52
CA GLY A 35 -26.38 7.71 1.38
C GLY A 35 -24.85 7.75 1.30
N TYR A 36 -24.17 8.43 2.23
CA TYR A 36 -22.72 8.36 2.31
C TYR A 36 -22.25 7.13 3.06
N MET A 37 -21.03 6.68 2.74
CA MET A 37 -20.38 5.58 3.44
C MET A 37 -19.09 6.06 4.10
N LYS A 38 -18.88 5.67 5.36
CA LYS A 38 -17.58 5.75 6.01
C LYS A 38 -16.90 4.39 5.88
N VAL A 39 -15.76 4.37 5.23
CA VAL A 39 -14.93 3.17 5.09
C VAL A 39 -13.71 3.31 5.98
N THR A 40 -13.39 2.26 6.74
CA THR A 40 -12.17 2.13 7.53
C THR A 40 -11.44 0.86 7.11
N GLU A 41 -10.31 1.02 6.43
CA GLU A 41 -9.42 -0.09 6.08
C GLU A 41 -8.31 -0.20 7.12
N THR A 42 -8.08 -1.40 7.65
CA THR A 42 -6.94 -1.73 8.51
C THR A 42 -6.07 -2.75 7.78
N ILE A 43 -4.88 -2.31 7.41
CA ILE A 43 -3.95 -3.09 6.58
C ILE A 43 -2.69 -3.37 7.40
N LYS A 44 -2.42 -4.63 7.71
CA LYS A 44 -1.16 -5.06 8.31
C LYS A 44 -0.24 -5.56 7.21
N VAL A 45 0.95 -4.96 7.14
CA VAL A 45 1.98 -5.29 6.17
C VAL A 45 3.21 -5.68 6.93
N ASP A 46 3.81 -6.82 6.58
CA ASP A 46 5.12 -7.20 7.07
C ASP A 46 6.15 -6.94 5.98
N PHE A 47 7.01 -5.95 6.22
CA PHE A 47 8.13 -5.64 5.34
C PHE A 47 9.31 -6.61 5.52
N GLU A 48 9.23 -7.57 6.44
CA GLU A 48 10.34 -8.43 6.81
C GLU A 48 11.59 -7.57 7.10
N ASP A 49 12.72 -7.86 6.48
CA ASP A 49 13.95 -7.07 6.59
C ASP A 49 14.05 -5.93 5.56
N GLU A 50 13.06 -5.77 4.68
CA GLU A 50 13.06 -4.70 3.68
C GLU A 50 12.77 -3.33 4.32
N LEU A 51 13.50 -2.32 3.84
CA LEU A 51 13.32 -0.94 4.28
C LEU A 51 12.39 -0.17 3.34
N HIS A 52 11.24 0.26 3.86
CA HIS A 52 10.25 1.03 3.12
C HIS A 52 9.92 2.36 3.80
N HIS A 53 9.51 3.35 3.03
CA HIS A 53 8.94 4.58 3.63
C HIS A 53 7.53 4.36 4.19
N GLY A 54 6.85 3.32 3.70
CA GLY A 54 5.47 2.94 3.99
C GLY A 54 4.79 2.40 2.74
N ILE A 55 3.46 2.48 2.64
CA ILE A 55 2.68 1.86 1.56
C ILE A 55 2.04 2.86 0.59
N TYR A 56 1.63 2.35 -0.57
CA TYR A 56 0.74 3.02 -1.50
C TYR A 56 -0.64 2.37 -1.47
N ARG A 57 -1.69 3.17 -1.29
CA ARG A 57 -3.08 2.71 -1.39
C ARG A 57 -3.79 3.41 -2.55
N TYR A 58 -4.35 2.62 -3.45
CA TYR A 58 -5.08 3.08 -4.64
C TYR A 58 -6.59 2.87 -4.46
N ILE A 59 -7.31 3.91 -4.08
CA ILE A 59 -8.76 3.82 -3.83
C ILE A 59 -9.51 4.27 -5.08
N PRO A 60 -10.25 3.39 -5.79
CA PRO A 60 -10.96 3.79 -6.98
C PRO A 60 -12.09 4.76 -6.62
N TYR A 61 -12.20 5.83 -7.39
CA TYR A 61 -13.34 6.76 -7.34
C TYR A 61 -14.09 6.81 -8.68
N LYS A 62 -13.59 6.12 -9.72
CA LYS A 62 -14.22 6.03 -11.03
C LYS A 62 -14.53 4.57 -11.34
N TYR A 63 -15.81 4.25 -11.47
CA TYR A 63 -16.31 2.89 -11.71
C TYR A 63 -17.09 2.81 -13.00
N ARG A 64 -17.17 1.62 -13.59
CA ARG A 64 -18.07 1.33 -14.71
C ARG A 64 -19.32 0.68 -14.15
N ILE A 65 -20.45 1.38 -14.24
CA ILE A 65 -21.76 0.92 -13.75
C ILE A 65 -22.69 0.96 -14.96
N GLU A 66 -23.30 -0.18 -15.28
CA GLU A 66 -24.20 -0.33 -16.44
C GLU A 66 -23.56 0.17 -17.75
N GLY A 67 -22.29 -0.19 -17.97
CA GLY A 67 -21.55 0.21 -19.16
C GLY A 67 -21.06 1.66 -19.19
N LYS A 68 -21.53 2.53 -18.29
CA LYS A 68 -21.17 3.96 -18.22
C LYS A 68 -20.16 4.24 -17.11
N TRP A 69 -19.24 5.18 -17.37
CA TRP A 69 -18.31 5.64 -16.35
C TRP A 69 -19.01 6.59 -15.35
N ARG A 70 -18.93 6.27 -14.06
CA ARG A 70 -19.45 7.08 -12.96
C ARG A 70 -18.30 7.49 -12.04
N LYS A 71 -18.31 8.74 -11.57
CA LYS A 71 -17.37 9.25 -10.56
C LYS A 71 -18.08 9.32 -9.22
N ILE A 72 -17.55 8.62 -8.22
CA ILE A 72 -18.03 8.62 -6.85
C ILE A 72 -17.19 9.63 -6.05
N ARG A 73 -17.83 10.40 -5.17
CA ARG A 73 -17.17 11.47 -4.40
C ARG A 73 -16.41 10.90 -3.20
N SER A 74 -15.22 10.36 -3.44
CA SER A 74 -14.38 9.83 -2.36
C SER A 74 -13.43 10.90 -1.78
N LYS A 75 -13.31 10.95 -0.45
CA LYS A 75 -12.40 11.84 0.30
C LYS A 75 -11.73 11.10 1.46
N ILE A 76 -10.40 11.10 1.51
CA ILE A 76 -9.64 10.57 2.65
C ILE A 76 -9.86 11.48 3.87
N ILE A 77 -10.24 10.88 5.00
CA ILE A 77 -10.44 11.55 6.28
C ILE A 77 -9.13 11.49 7.09
N SER A 78 -8.68 10.30 7.47
CA SER A 78 -7.50 10.08 8.34
C SER A 78 -6.64 8.91 7.86
N VAL A 79 -5.36 8.93 8.22
CA VAL A 79 -4.46 7.79 8.13
C VAL A 79 -3.65 7.73 9.43
N SER A 80 -3.65 6.58 10.10
CA SER A 80 -2.95 6.35 11.36
C SER A 80 -2.34 4.94 11.45
N ASP A 81 -1.62 4.66 12.53
CA ASP A 81 -1.32 3.28 12.97
C ASP A 81 -2.48 2.71 13.82
N GLU A 82 -2.30 1.50 14.37
CA GLU A 82 -3.28 0.84 15.24
C GLU A 82 -3.49 1.55 16.58
N LEU A 83 -2.53 2.35 17.03
CA LEU A 83 -2.61 3.15 18.27
C LEU A 83 -3.28 4.52 18.03
N GLY A 84 -3.62 4.84 16.78
CA GLY A 84 -4.25 6.11 16.39
C GLY A 84 -3.26 7.25 16.14
N HIS A 85 -1.95 7.01 16.15
CA HIS A 85 -0.97 8.03 15.80
C HIS A 85 -1.05 8.35 14.31
N LYS A 86 -1.17 9.64 13.98
CA LYS A 86 -1.28 10.09 12.60
C LYS A 86 -0.03 9.72 11.80
N ARG A 87 -0.24 9.11 10.63
CA ARG A 87 0.83 8.87 9.64
C ARG A 87 0.85 9.98 8.60
N MET A 88 2.04 10.36 8.18
CA MET A 88 2.21 11.30 7.06
C MET A 88 1.62 10.69 5.79
N ARG A 89 0.97 11.51 4.97
CA ARG A 89 0.36 11.07 3.71
C ARG A 89 0.42 12.14 2.64
N LYS A 90 0.48 11.72 1.38
CA LYS A 90 0.25 12.57 0.20
C LYS A 90 -0.84 11.92 -0.65
N ILE A 91 -1.85 12.72 -1.03
CA ILE A 91 -2.99 12.25 -1.83
C ILE A 91 -2.94 12.93 -3.18
N THR A 92 -2.98 12.15 -4.26
CA THR A 92 -3.14 12.67 -5.63
C THR A 92 -4.27 11.93 -6.34
N ARG A 93 -4.84 12.55 -7.37
CA ARG A 93 -5.83 11.92 -8.25
C ARG A 93 -5.18 11.63 -9.60
N ARG A 94 -5.20 10.37 -10.03
CA ARG A 94 -4.70 9.94 -11.35
C ARG A 94 -5.53 8.73 -11.79
N GLY A 95 -5.71 8.50 -13.09
CA GLY A 95 -6.23 7.22 -13.60
C GLY A 95 -7.57 6.69 -13.03
N GLY A 96 -8.40 7.52 -12.37
CA GLY A 96 -9.61 7.05 -11.68
C GLY A 96 -9.45 6.61 -10.23
N TYR A 97 -8.26 6.79 -9.63
CA TYR A 97 -7.97 6.45 -8.23
C TYR A 97 -7.51 7.65 -7.41
N LEU A 98 -7.79 7.59 -6.11
CA LEU A 98 -7.05 8.33 -5.09
C LEU A 98 -5.76 7.55 -4.81
N TYR A 99 -4.63 8.15 -5.15
CA TYR A 99 -3.29 7.63 -4.89
C TYR A 99 -2.86 8.17 -3.53
N VAL A 100 -2.92 7.32 -2.51
CA VAL A 100 -2.55 7.68 -1.13
C VAL A 100 -1.18 7.09 -0.85
N ARG A 101 -0.14 7.92 -0.90
CA ARG A 101 1.20 7.55 -0.43
C ARG A 101 1.26 7.77 1.08
N ILE A 102 1.47 6.71 1.85
CA ILE A 102 1.43 6.73 3.31
C ILE A 102 2.83 6.40 3.82
N GLY A 103 3.40 7.25 4.66
CA GLY A 103 4.78 7.10 5.11
C GLY A 103 5.54 8.41 5.23
N ASN A 104 6.64 8.38 5.97
CA ASN A 104 7.52 9.54 6.12
C ASN A 104 8.62 9.50 5.04
N PRO A 105 8.77 10.54 4.20
CA PRO A 105 9.77 10.54 3.13
C PRO A 105 11.23 10.57 3.63
N ARG A 106 11.46 10.84 4.92
CA ARG A 106 12.78 10.90 5.55
C ARG A 106 13.05 9.77 6.54
N LYS A 107 12.11 8.82 6.70
CA LYS A 107 12.28 7.67 7.58
C LYS A 107 11.93 6.39 6.84
N LEU A 108 12.68 5.34 7.16
CA LEU A 108 12.41 3.98 6.70
C LEU A 108 11.87 3.17 7.88
N VAL A 109 11.04 2.19 7.56
CA VAL A 109 10.49 1.20 8.48
C VAL A 109 10.63 -0.18 7.83
N SER A 110 10.84 -1.19 8.66
CA SER A 110 10.81 -2.61 8.29
C SER A 110 9.87 -3.37 9.22
N GLY A 111 9.76 -4.69 9.04
CA GLY A 111 8.89 -5.57 9.82
C GLY A 111 7.42 -5.18 9.75
N LEU A 112 6.68 -5.57 10.79
CA LEU A 112 5.24 -5.37 10.87
C LEU A 112 4.85 -3.89 11.03
N GLN A 113 4.00 -3.42 10.13
CA GLN A 113 3.42 -2.07 10.12
C GLN A 113 1.91 -2.14 9.88
N THR A 114 1.11 -1.46 10.72
CA THR A 114 -0.32 -1.30 10.46
C THR A 114 -0.65 0.08 9.91
N TYR A 115 -1.54 0.11 8.92
CA TYR A 115 -2.10 1.32 8.34
C TYR A 115 -3.62 1.31 8.45
N VAL A 116 -4.15 2.24 9.24
CA VAL A 116 -5.59 2.47 9.38
C VAL A 116 -5.97 3.67 8.53
N ILE A 117 -6.76 3.44 7.48
CA ILE A 117 -7.17 4.45 6.49
C ILE A 117 -8.67 4.65 6.60
N THR A 118 -9.11 5.86 6.94
CA THR A 118 -10.53 6.20 6.97
C THR A 118 -10.86 7.16 5.83
N TYR A 119 -11.91 6.88 5.07
CA TYR A 119 -12.38 7.74 3.99
C TYR A 119 -13.91 7.74 3.86
N LYS A 120 -14.43 8.84 3.31
CA LYS A 120 -15.84 9.01 2.97
C LYS A 120 -16.03 8.68 1.49
N VAL A 121 -17.11 7.98 1.16
CA VAL A 121 -17.57 7.68 -0.20
C VAL A 121 -18.98 8.24 -0.36
#